data_AF-F3CCA3-F1
#
_entry.id   AF-F3CCA3-F1
#
_cell.length_a   1.000
_cell.length_b   1.000
_cell.length_c   1.000
_cell.angle_alpha   90.00
_cell.angle_beta   90.00
_cell.angle_gamma   90.00
#
_symmetry.space_group_name_H-M   'P 1'
#
loop_
_entity.id
_entity.type
_entity.pdbx_description
1 polymer ?
#
loop_
_entity_poly.entity_id
_entity_poly.type
_entity_poly.pdbx_seq_one_letter_code
_entity_poly.pdbx_strand_id
1 'polypeptide(L)'
;MIIEGQLSLTRAIYESIPDYGQDRYLTFTLSFKEDTVSPELLKSITTDFKKFFMHAYKPEEFNLYAEAHLPKMKTVTDRKTGEVIDRKPHIHIIIPRINLLSGNEANPVDVYKNHEKYFEAFQEHINQKYGLSSPRENVRADITDAASVLSRYKGDDFYGKNRQFKQDLVKQVIERGVTTRADFYVLVAEHGETRIRNQGKDTEYISVKLPGDAKGTNLKDTIFQDDFIVRRELKKPPLEASVIQE
;
A
#
# COMPACT_ATOMS: atom_id res chain seq x y z
N MET A 1 -6.13 16.28 -17.17
CA MET A 1 -5.01 16.51 -18.13
C MET A 1 -4.77 15.20 -18.82
N ILE A 2 -5.07 15.12 -20.12
CA ILE A 2 -4.85 13.90 -20.88
C ILE A 2 -3.34 13.66 -20.98
N ILE A 3 -2.89 12.47 -20.57
CA ILE A 3 -1.50 12.02 -20.67
C ILE A 3 -1.32 11.18 -21.94
N GLU A 4 -2.26 10.25 -22.18
CA GLU A 4 -2.20 9.34 -23.32
C GLU A 4 -3.60 8.92 -23.77
N GLY A 5 -3.76 8.69 -25.07
CA GLY A 5 -4.98 8.15 -25.66
C GLY A 5 -6.08 9.19 -25.93
N GLN A 6 -7.24 8.70 -26.34
CA GLN A 6 -8.43 9.51 -26.63
C GLN A 6 -9.65 8.87 -25.98
N LEU A 7 -10.26 9.58 -25.01
CA LEU A 7 -11.37 9.04 -24.22
C LEU A 7 -12.55 8.58 -25.09
N SER A 8 -12.89 9.33 -26.14
CA SER A 8 -13.99 8.98 -27.07
C SER A 8 -13.73 7.66 -27.79
N LEU A 9 -12.49 7.42 -28.25
CA LEU A 9 -12.10 6.17 -28.89
C LEU A 9 -12.11 5.01 -27.89
N THR A 10 -11.48 5.18 -26.73
CA THR A 10 -11.46 4.17 -25.66
C THR A 10 -12.88 3.78 -25.25
N ARG A 11 -13.77 4.78 -25.16
CA ARG A 11 -15.19 4.58 -24.90
C ARG A 11 -15.87 3.76 -25.97
N ALA A 12 -15.72 4.13 -27.24
CA ALA A 12 -16.29 3.38 -28.35
C ALA A 12 -15.82 1.91 -28.34
N ILE A 13 -14.55 1.65 -27.99
CA ILE A 13 -13.98 0.30 -27.92
C ILE A 13 -14.59 -0.52 -26.77
N TYR A 14 -14.62 -0.01 -25.53
CA TYR A 14 -15.20 -0.83 -24.45
C TYR A 14 -16.73 -0.91 -24.55
N GLU A 15 -17.41 0.08 -25.16
CA GLU A 15 -18.84 0.03 -25.42
C GLU A 15 -19.20 -0.98 -26.53
N SER A 16 -18.27 -1.33 -27.43
CA SER A 16 -18.49 -2.37 -28.44
C SER A 16 -18.44 -3.79 -27.89
N ILE A 17 -17.94 -3.99 -26.67
CA ILE A 17 -17.94 -5.29 -25.99
C ILE A 17 -19.37 -5.58 -25.48
N PRO A 18 -20.01 -6.69 -25.88
CA PRO A 18 -21.35 -7.04 -25.40
C PRO A 18 -21.39 -7.15 -23.88
N ASP A 19 -22.45 -6.64 -23.24
CA ASP A 19 -22.59 -6.62 -21.79
C ASP A 19 -23.40 -7.84 -21.30
N TYR A 20 -22.71 -8.77 -20.64
CA TYR A 20 -23.27 -9.94 -19.96
C TYR A 20 -23.10 -9.83 -18.43
N GLY A 21 -22.86 -8.63 -17.89
CA GLY A 21 -22.58 -8.39 -16.47
C GLY A 21 -21.11 -8.51 -16.07
N GLN A 22 -20.20 -8.62 -17.04
CA GLN A 22 -18.74 -8.63 -16.84
C GLN A 22 -18.13 -7.24 -16.95
N ASP A 23 -16.92 -7.06 -16.41
CA ASP A 23 -16.14 -5.84 -16.65
C ASP A 23 -15.72 -5.75 -18.12
N ARG A 24 -15.96 -4.60 -18.75
CA ARG A 24 -15.58 -4.34 -20.15
C ARG A 24 -14.26 -3.57 -20.29
N TYR A 25 -13.72 -3.08 -19.18
CA TYR A 25 -12.45 -2.39 -19.11
C TYR A 25 -11.86 -2.54 -17.71
N LEU A 26 -10.53 -2.46 -17.63
CA LEU A 26 -9.80 -2.30 -16.40
C LEU A 26 -9.68 -0.82 -16.06
N THR A 27 -9.74 -0.50 -14.77
CA THR A 27 -9.50 0.85 -14.25
C THR A 27 -8.39 0.81 -13.22
N PHE A 28 -7.39 1.68 -13.40
CA PHE A 28 -6.33 1.89 -12.43
C PHE A 28 -6.35 3.33 -11.93
N THR A 29 -6.01 3.51 -10.67
CA THR A 29 -5.78 4.84 -10.10
C THR A 29 -4.40 4.87 -9.45
N LEU A 30 -3.46 5.59 -10.05
CA LEU A 30 -2.15 5.84 -9.47
C LEU A 30 -2.24 7.12 -8.64
N SER A 31 -2.24 6.99 -7.32
CA SER A 31 -2.39 8.13 -6.39
C SER A 31 -1.04 8.53 -5.79
N PHE A 32 -0.80 9.84 -5.68
CA PHE A 32 0.44 10.40 -5.14
C PHE A 32 0.19 11.01 -3.76
N LYS A 33 1.18 10.96 -2.86
CA LYS A 33 1.09 11.64 -1.56
C LYS A 33 1.56 13.10 -1.65
N GLU A 34 2.44 13.35 -2.61
CA GLU A 34 3.01 14.63 -2.94
C GLU A 34 1.91 15.66 -3.23
N ASP A 35 2.12 16.91 -2.81
CA ASP A 35 1.18 17.99 -3.13
C ASP A 35 1.16 18.33 -4.62
N THR A 36 2.30 18.12 -5.28
CA THR A 36 2.55 18.49 -6.67
C THR A 36 3.39 17.41 -7.33
N VAL A 37 3.00 17.02 -8.53
CA VAL A 37 3.78 16.12 -9.40
C VAL A 37 3.82 16.77 -10.78
N SER A 38 4.99 16.89 -11.39
CA SER A 38 5.12 17.58 -12.67
C SER A 38 4.46 16.79 -13.80
N PRO A 39 3.93 17.46 -14.86
CA PRO A 39 3.38 16.79 -16.03
C PRO A 39 4.36 15.79 -16.67
N GLU A 40 5.65 16.13 -16.71
CA GLU A 40 6.71 15.29 -17.27
C GLU A 40 6.86 14.00 -16.48
N LEU A 41 6.85 14.11 -15.14
CA LEU A 41 6.94 12.95 -14.25
C LEU A 41 5.70 12.06 -14.36
N LEU A 42 4.50 12.64 -14.39
CA LEU A 42 3.25 11.90 -14.61
C LEU A 42 3.30 11.11 -15.93
N LYS A 43 3.81 11.73 -17.00
CA LYS A 43 3.95 11.07 -18.32
C LYS A 43 4.97 9.93 -18.28
N SER A 44 6.10 10.11 -17.59
CA SER A 44 7.11 9.05 -17.41
C SER A 44 6.53 7.87 -16.63
N ILE A 45 5.79 8.12 -15.56
CA ILE A 45 5.14 7.08 -14.75
C ILE A 45 4.09 6.33 -15.57
N THR A 46 3.23 7.02 -16.33
CA THR A 46 2.27 6.37 -17.24
C THR A 46 2.97 5.54 -18.31
N THR A 47 4.12 5.99 -18.80
CA THR A 47 4.92 5.23 -19.79
C THR A 47 5.45 3.93 -19.19
N ASP A 48 5.99 3.97 -17.97
CA ASP A 48 6.47 2.77 -17.28
C ASP A 48 5.33 1.81 -16.91
N PHE A 49 4.20 2.36 -16.45
CA PHE A 49 2.98 1.59 -16.22
C PHE A 49 2.57 0.82 -17.49
N LYS A 50 2.49 1.51 -18.63
CA LYS A 50 2.13 0.87 -19.90
C LYS A 50 3.13 -0.20 -20.29
N LYS A 51 4.44 0.06 -20.17
CA LYS A 51 5.49 -0.92 -20.48
C LYS A 51 5.40 -2.17 -19.62
N PHE A 52 5.08 -2.01 -18.34
CA PHE A 52 4.95 -3.13 -17.40
C PHE A 52 3.69 -3.95 -17.69
N PHE A 53 2.52 -3.32 -17.65
CA PHE A 53 1.24 -4.04 -17.79
C PHE A 53 0.99 -4.57 -19.20
N MET A 54 1.51 -3.90 -20.22
CA MET A 54 1.32 -4.31 -21.61
C MET A 54 2.54 -5.05 -22.18
N HIS A 55 3.47 -5.50 -21.33
CA HIS A 55 4.71 -6.15 -21.77
C HIS A 55 4.48 -7.32 -22.74
N ALA A 56 3.44 -8.12 -22.49
CA ALA A 56 3.10 -9.29 -23.29
C ALA A 56 2.29 -8.96 -24.57
N TYR A 57 1.97 -7.68 -24.81
CA TYR A 57 1.12 -7.23 -25.90
C TYR A 57 1.90 -6.31 -26.85
N LYS A 58 1.59 -6.41 -28.14
CA LYS A 58 2.05 -5.44 -29.13
C LYS A 58 1.19 -4.17 -29.08
N PRO A 59 1.70 -3.01 -29.51
CA PRO A 59 0.97 -1.75 -29.46
C PRO A 59 -0.39 -1.78 -30.16
N GLU A 60 -0.54 -2.60 -31.21
CA GLU A 60 -1.78 -2.71 -31.99
C GLU A 60 -2.82 -3.63 -31.34
N GLU A 61 -2.44 -4.38 -30.30
CA GLU A 61 -3.34 -5.34 -29.63
C GLU A 61 -4.22 -4.69 -28.56
N PHE A 62 -3.96 -3.46 -28.16
CA PHE A 62 -4.67 -2.84 -27.04
C PHE A 62 -4.93 -1.35 -27.26
N ASN A 63 -5.90 -0.84 -26.51
CA ASN A 63 -6.12 0.58 -26.34
C ASN A 63 -5.87 0.97 -24.88
N LEU A 64 -5.30 2.15 -24.65
CA LEU A 64 -5.06 2.69 -23.32
C LEU A 64 -5.40 4.18 -23.32
N TYR A 65 -6.17 4.61 -22.32
CA TYR A 65 -6.38 6.02 -22.02
C TYR A 65 -5.84 6.32 -20.63
N ALA A 66 -5.12 7.42 -20.50
CA ALA A 66 -4.59 7.91 -19.23
C ALA A 66 -4.84 9.40 -19.06
N GLU A 67 -5.37 9.78 -17.91
CA GLU A 67 -5.62 11.16 -17.53
C GLU A 67 -5.16 11.45 -16.10
N ALA A 68 -4.39 12.51 -15.92
CA ALA A 68 -4.06 13.04 -14.61
C ALA A 68 -5.06 14.10 -14.13
N HIS A 69 -5.45 13.98 -12.87
CA HIS A 69 -6.13 15.02 -12.12
C HIS A 69 -5.12 15.75 -11.24
N LEU A 70 -4.92 17.04 -11.55
CA LEU A 70 -4.09 17.96 -10.77
C LEU A 70 -5.03 18.94 -10.03
N PRO A 71 -5.28 18.72 -8.73
CA PRO A 71 -6.23 19.55 -8.00
C PRO A 71 -5.72 20.98 -7.85
N LYS A 72 -6.45 21.94 -8.45
CA LYS A 72 -6.18 23.38 -8.26
C LYS A 72 -6.47 23.84 -6.82
N MET A 73 -7.54 23.30 -6.23
CA MET A 73 -7.86 23.47 -4.82
C MET A 73 -7.36 22.24 -4.07
N LYS A 74 -6.45 22.46 -3.10
CA LYS A 74 -5.78 21.39 -2.35
C LYS A 74 -6.67 20.69 -1.33
N THR A 75 -7.86 21.22 -1.06
CA THR A 75 -8.80 20.65 -0.11
C THR A 75 -10.22 20.63 -0.70
N VAL A 76 -11.05 19.72 -0.20
CA VAL A 76 -12.50 19.70 -0.43
C VAL A 76 -13.20 19.23 0.84
N THR A 77 -14.38 19.75 1.11
CA THR A 77 -15.22 19.24 2.20
C THR A 77 -15.94 17.99 1.73
N ASP A 78 -15.74 16.88 2.42
CA ASP A 78 -16.51 15.67 2.21
C ASP A 78 -17.99 15.94 2.50
N ARG A 79 -18.87 15.64 1.55
CA ARG A 79 -20.30 15.96 1.66
C ARG A 79 -21.06 15.08 2.64
N LYS A 80 -20.52 13.89 2.97
CA LYS A 80 -21.14 12.94 3.89
C LYS A 80 -20.69 13.21 5.32
N THR A 81 -19.40 13.48 5.54
CA THR A 81 -18.83 13.64 6.88
C THR A 81 -18.65 15.10 7.29
N GLY A 82 -18.59 16.03 6.34
CA GLY A 82 -18.29 17.44 6.59
C GLY A 82 -16.80 17.72 6.85
N GLU A 83 -15.94 16.70 6.78
CA GLU A 83 -14.51 16.85 7.03
C GLU A 83 -13.79 17.46 5.83
N VAL A 84 -12.73 18.24 6.11
CA VAL A 84 -11.85 18.77 5.06
C VAL A 84 -10.86 17.68 4.68
N ILE A 85 -10.95 17.21 3.43
CA ILE A 85 -10.04 16.21 2.87
C ILE A 85 -9.07 16.84 1.87
N ASP A 86 -7.82 16.41 1.93
CA ASP A 86 -6.81 16.80 0.96
C ASP A 86 -7.09 16.19 -0.41
N ARG A 87 -6.97 17.02 -1.44
CA ARG A 87 -6.95 16.58 -2.83
C ARG A 87 -5.51 16.48 -3.28
N LYS A 88 -5.08 15.25 -3.60
CA LYS A 88 -3.75 14.96 -4.11
C LYS A 88 -3.79 14.61 -5.60
N PRO A 89 -2.69 14.85 -6.35
CA PRO A 89 -2.54 14.38 -7.71
C PRO A 89 -2.82 12.87 -7.84
N HIS A 90 -3.45 12.48 -8.95
CA HIS A 90 -3.63 11.07 -9.30
C HIS A 90 -3.81 10.91 -10.81
N ILE A 91 -3.50 9.72 -11.33
CA ILE A 91 -3.73 9.32 -12.73
C ILE A 91 -4.80 8.25 -12.77
N HIS A 92 -5.83 8.45 -13.59
CA HIS A 92 -6.76 7.40 -13.98
C HIS A 92 -6.28 6.78 -15.30
N ILE A 93 -6.24 5.45 -15.34
CA ILE A 93 -5.91 4.69 -16.55
C ILE A 93 -7.05 3.72 -16.83
N ILE A 94 -7.48 3.68 -18.09
CA ILE A 94 -8.54 2.80 -18.59
C ILE A 94 -7.97 1.94 -19.72
N ILE A 95 -8.17 0.62 -19.62
CA ILE A 95 -7.76 -0.36 -20.63
C ILE A 95 -8.96 -1.24 -20.96
N PRO A 96 -9.57 -1.13 -22.16
CA PRO A 96 -10.64 -2.04 -22.59
C PRO A 96 -10.21 -3.51 -22.54
N ARG A 97 -11.11 -4.41 -22.12
CA ARG A 97 -10.82 -5.85 -21.99
C ARG A 97 -11.00 -6.62 -23.31
N ILE A 98 -10.41 -6.10 -24.38
CA ILE A 98 -10.45 -6.72 -25.72
C ILE A 98 -9.10 -6.56 -26.41
N ASN A 99 -8.62 -7.64 -27.01
CA ASN A 99 -7.47 -7.61 -27.90
C ASN A 99 -7.94 -7.11 -29.28
N LEU A 100 -7.43 -5.97 -29.72
CA LEU A 100 -7.89 -5.29 -30.93
C LEU A 100 -7.55 -6.03 -32.23
N LEU A 101 -6.59 -6.97 -32.20
CA LEU A 101 -6.24 -7.79 -33.37
C LEU A 101 -7.07 -9.07 -33.45
N SER A 102 -7.21 -9.79 -32.34
CA SER A 102 -7.91 -11.08 -32.32
C SER A 102 -9.41 -10.98 -32.02
N GLY A 103 -9.86 -9.88 -31.43
CA GLY A 103 -11.23 -9.71 -30.92
C GLY A 103 -11.54 -10.51 -29.65
N ASN A 104 -10.58 -11.28 -29.13
CA ASN A 104 -10.72 -12.03 -27.89
C ASN A 104 -10.60 -11.12 -26.67
N GLU A 105 -10.97 -11.65 -25.50
CA GLU A 105 -10.74 -10.95 -24.24
C GLU A 105 -9.25 -10.67 -24.04
N ALA A 106 -8.92 -9.46 -23.56
CA ALA A 106 -7.60 -9.11 -23.07
C ALA A 106 -7.68 -8.69 -21.59
N ASN A 107 -6.88 -9.33 -20.74
CA ASN A 107 -6.79 -8.97 -19.33
C ASN A 107 -5.34 -9.10 -18.85
N PRO A 108 -4.53 -8.01 -18.87
CA PRO A 108 -3.15 -8.03 -18.38
C PRO A 108 -3.00 -8.26 -16.86
N VAL A 109 -4.10 -8.23 -16.08
CA VAL A 109 -4.07 -8.34 -14.61
C VAL A 109 -4.51 -9.73 -14.13
N ASP A 110 -5.33 -10.41 -14.92
CA ASP A 110 -6.06 -11.62 -14.50
C ASP A 110 -6.82 -11.36 -13.16
N VAL A 111 -6.89 -12.34 -12.27
CA VAL A 111 -7.49 -12.18 -10.93
C VAL A 111 -6.54 -11.43 -10.00
N TYR A 112 -6.81 -10.14 -9.76
CA TYR A 112 -5.98 -9.24 -8.91
C TYR A 112 -5.51 -9.89 -7.59
N LYS A 113 -6.41 -10.59 -6.88
CA LYS A 113 -6.10 -11.21 -5.58
C LYS A 113 -4.94 -12.21 -5.63
N ASN A 114 -4.71 -12.85 -6.78
CA ASN A 114 -3.63 -13.81 -6.97
C ASN A 114 -2.28 -13.11 -7.24
N HIS A 115 -2.33 -11.83 -7.62
CA HIS A 115 -1.21 -11.07 -8.13
C HIS A 115 -0.91 -9.80 -7.32
N GLU A 116 -1.63 -9.54 -6.22
CA GLU A 116 -1.52 -8.34 -5.38
C GLU A 116 -0.06 -7.97 -5.02
N LYS A 117 0.77 -8.96 -4.70
CA LYS A 117 2.20 -8.76 -4.41
C LYS A 117 2.98 -8.11 -5.57
N TYR A 118 2.64 -8.39 -6.83
CA TYR A 118 3.29 -7.79 -8.00
C TYR A 118 2.82 -6.36 -8.23
N PHE A 119 1.57 -6.03 -7.87
CA PHE A 119 1.08 -4.65 -7.86
C PHE A 119 1.79 -3.82 -6.80
N GLU A 120 1.95 -4.36 -5.58
CA GLU A 120 2.73 -3.71 -4.53
C GLU A 120 4.19 -3.53 -4.97
N ALA A 121 4.79 -4.56 -5.58
CA ALA A 121 6.16 -4.48 -6.10
C ALA A 121 6.33 -3.39 -7.17
N PHE A 122 5.44 -3.34 -8.15
CA PHE A 122 5.44 -2.29 -9.18
C PHE A 122 5.26 -0.90 -8.57
N GLN A 123 4.35 -0.75 -7.59
CA GLN A 123 4.14 0.51 -6.88
C GLN A 123 5.43 0.96 -6.20
N GLU A 124 6.10 0.07 -5.47
CA GLU A 124 7.36 0.39 -4.79
C GLU A 124 8.51 0.64 -5.77
N HIS A 125 8.57 -0.08 -6.89
CA HIS A 125 9.53 0.17 -7.96
C HIS A 125 9.41 1.61 -8.50
N ILE A 126 8.18 2.03 -8.84
CA ILE A 126 7.90 3.38 -9.34
C ILE A 126 8.24 4.42 -8.27
N ASN A 127 7.87 4.16 -7.01
CA ASN A 127 8.17 5.08 -5.92
C ASN A 127 9.68 5.27 -5.75
N GLN A 128 10.46 4.19 -5.74
CA GLN A 128 11.92 4.25 -5.62
C GLN A 128 12.57 4.91 -6.82
N LYS A 129 12.16 4.53 -8.05
CA LYS A 129 12.71 5.07 -9.30
C LYS A 129 12.55 6.58 -9.41
N TYR A 130 11.42 7.11 -8.93
CA TYR A 130 11.07 8.52 -9.07
C TYR A 130 11.16 9.33 -7.77
N GLY A 131 11.59 8.73 -6.66
CA GLY A 131 11.70 9.39 -5.37
C GLY A 131 10.34 9.82 -4.77
N LEU A 132 9.29 9.03 -5.01
CA LEU A 132 7.95 9.28 -4.48
C LEU A 132 7.74 8.59 -3.12
N SER A 133 6.79 9.10 -2.35
CA SER A 133 6.46 8.58 -1.02
C SER A 133 5.84 7.18 -1.09
N SER A 134 6.44 6.22 -0.40
CA SER A 134 5.88 4.88 -0.28
C SER A 134 4.63 4.85 0.61
N PRO A 135 3.52 4.19 0.21
CA PRO A 135 2.39 3.94 1.11
C PRO A 135 2.77 3.05 2.30
N ARG A 136 3.88 2.30 2.23
CA ARG A 136 4.38 1.46 3.31
C ARG A 136 4.96 2.30 4.46
N GLU A 137 5.50 3.48 4.14
CA GLU A 137 5.95 4.46 5.13
C GLU A 137 4.84 5.43 5.55
N ASN A 138 3.71 5.40 4.84
CA ASN A 138 2.62 6.38 4.96
C ASN A 138 1.27 5.67 5.16
N VAL A 139 1.23 4.71 6.08
CA VAL A 139 0.06 3.88 6.32
C VAL A 139 -1.06 4.72 6.93
N ARG A 140 -2.22 4.76 6.26
CA ARG A 140 -3.39 5.50 6.75
C ARG A 140 -4.14 4.69 7.82
N ALA A 141 -4.03 5.04 9.08
CA ALA A 141 -4.83 4.49 10.17
C ALA A 141 -5.15 5.56 11.20
N ASP A 142 -6.22 5.36 11.94
CA ASP A 142 -6.43 6.07 13.19
C ASP A 142 -5.53 5.43 14.24
N ILE A 143 -4.43 6.11 14.58
CA ILE A 143 -3.41 5.63 15.51
C ILE A 143 -3.91 5.54 16.95
N THR A 144 -5.05 6.17 17.25
CA THR A 144 -5.69 6.13 18.56
C THR A 144 -6.67 4.97 18.71
N ASP A 145 -7.06 4.33 17.60
CA ASP A 145 -7.93 3.16 17.59
C ASP A 145 -7.12 1.88 17.28
N ALA A 146 -7.06 0.98 18.26
CA ALA A 146 -6.37 -0.29 18.11
C ALA A 146 -6.98 -1.16 17.01
N ALA A 147 -8.30 -1.09 16.77
CA ALA A 147 -8.92 -1.84 15.69
C ALA A 147 -8.48 -1.30 14.33
N SER A 148 -8.45 0.02 14.15
CA SER A 148 -7.93 0.70 12.97
C SER A 148 -6.47 0.35 12.70
N VAL A 149 -5.60 0.41 13.72
CA VAL A 149 -4.18 0.02 13.60
C VAL A 149 -4.03 -1.46 13.23
N LEU A 150 -4.66 -2.36 13.98
CA LEU A 150 -4.55 -3.81 13.74
C LEU A 150 -5.12 -4.21 12.37
N SER A 151 -6.10 -3.49 11.83
CA SER A 151 -6.65 -3.75 10.49
C SER A 151 -5.61 -3.58 9.37
N ARG A 152 -4.50 -2.86 9.63
CA ARG A 152 -3.41 -2.65 8.66
C ARG A 152 -2.37 -3.77 8.69
N TYR A 153 -2.40 -4.60 9.71
CA TYR A 153 -1.60 -5.80 9.84
C TYR A 153 -2.42 -7.02 9.39
N LYS A 154 -2.11 -7.56 8.20
CA LYS A 154 -2.85 -8.68 7.58
C LYS A 154 -1.88 -9.73 7.03
N GLY A 155 -2.38 -10.94 6.79
CA GLY A 155 -1.58 -12.02 6.20
C GLY A 155 -0.45 -12.45 7.14
N ASP A 156 0.80 -12.22 6.71
CA ASP A 156 2.04 -12.61 7.40
C ASP A 156 2.43 -11.68 8.57
N ASP A 157 1.66 -10.62 8.82
CA ASP A 157 1.87 -9.77 9.99
C ASP A 157 1.54 -10.53 11.29
N PHE A 158 2.42 -10.38 12.29
CA PHE A 158 2.40 -11.16 13.53
C PHE A 158 2.51 -12.69 13.33
N TYR A 159 2.98 -13.16 12.16
CA TYR A 159 3.14 -14.57 11.88
C TYR A 159 4.08 -15.25 12.88
N GLY A 160 3.73 -16.48 13.26
CA GLY A 160 4.45 -17.28 14.24
C GLY A 160 3.77 -17.34 15.61
N LYS A 161 4.57 -17.67 16.63
CA LYS A 161 4.10 -17.97 17.98
C LYS A 161 3.54 -16.73 18.68
N ASN A 162 2.44 -16.92 19.44
CA ASN A 162 1.82 -15.92 20.31
C ASN A 162 1.23 -14.70 19.58
N ARG A 163 0.63 -14.93 18.40
CA ARG A 163 -0.07 -13.89 17.62
C ARG A 163 -1.12 -13.14 18.44
N GLN A 164 -1.96 -13.86 19.19
CA GLN A 164 -3.01 -13.26 20.01
C GLN A 164 -2.43 -12.29 21.05
N PHE A 165 -1.40 -12.74 21.78
CA PHE A 165 -0.67 -11.89 22.73
C PHE A 165 -0.12 -10.63 22.06
N LYS A 166 0.49 -10.73 20.88
CA LYS A 166 1.00 -9.55 20.16
C LYS A 166 -0.11 -8.55 19.84
N GLN A 167 -1.27 -9.02 19.38
CA GLN A 167 -2.42 -8.16 19.10
C GLN A 167 -2.97 -7.49 20.37
N ASP A 168 -3.05 -8.23 21.48
CA ASP A 168 -3.51 -7.68 22.75
C ASP A 168 -2.49 -6.73 23.38
N LEU A 169 -1.19 -6.92 23.13
CA LEU A 169 -0.15 -5.99 23.52
C LEU A 169 -0.28 -4.65 22.77
N VAL A 170 -0.61 -4.68 21.48
CA VAL A 170 -0.89 -3.45 20.70
C VAL A 170 -2.05 -2.66 21.30
N LYS A 171 -3.14 -3.34 21.68
CA LYS A 171 -4.28 -2.68 22.35
C LYS A 171 -3.83 -2.01 23.63
N GLN A 172 -3.10 -2.71 24.49
CA GLN A 172 -2.58 -2.15 25.74
C GLN A 172 -1.65 -0.95 25.53
N VAL A 173 -0.78 -0.98 24.50
CA VAL A 173 0.09 0.15 24.15
C VAL A 173 -0.70 1.42 23.81
N ILE A 174 -1.85 1.26 23.13
CA ILE A 174 -2.72 2.37 22.75
C ILE A 174 -3.56 2.82 23.96
N GLU A 175 -4.27 1.89 24.61
CA GLU A 175 -5.15 2.15 25.75
C GLU A 175 -4.42 2.78 26.94
N ARG A 176 -3.19 2.35 27.21
CA ARG A 176 -2.37 2.89 28.30
C ARG A 176 -1.51 4.09 27.89
N GLY A 177 -1.61 4.56 26.63
CA GLY A 177 -0.88 5.74 26.17
C GLY A 177 0.65 5.60 26.20
N VAL A 178 1.18 4.40 26.00
CA VAL A 178 2.62 4.11 26.07
C VAL A 178 3.36 4.85 24.95
N THR A 179 4.17 5.86 25.29
CA THR A 179 4.84 6.74 24.30
C THR A 179 6.35 6.75 24.43
N THR A 180 6.90 5.95 25.34
CA THR A 180 8.35 5.81 25.51
C THR A 180 8.77 4.35 25.42
N ARG A 181 10.01 4.12 24.99
CA ARG A 181 10.59 2.77 24.95
C ARG A 181 10.68 2.14 26.34
N ALA A 182 10.97 2.95 27.36
CA ALA A 182 11.04 2.49 28.74
C ALA A 182 9.68 1.97 29.23
N ASP A 183 8.61 2.74 29.03
CA ASP A 183 7.25 2.34 29.42
C ASP A 183 6.79 1.11 28.64
N PHE A 184 7.16 1.01 27.35
CA PHE A 184 6.89 -0.18 26.56
C PHE A 184 7.58 -1.42 27.13
N TYR A 185 8.82 -1.31 27.57
CA TYR A 185 9.53 -2.44 28.17
C TYR A 185 8.93 -2.84 29.52
N VAL A 186 8.51 -1.87 30.33
CA VAL A 186 7.77 -2.13 31.58
C VAL A 186 6.47 -2.87 31.28
N LEU A 187 5.68 -2.39 30.30
CA LEU A 187 4.45 -3.06 29.88
C LEU A 187 4.70 -4.50 29.43
N VAL A 188 5.73 -4.74 28.63
CA VAL A 188 6.07 -6.09 28.15
C VAL A 188 6.50 -7.01 29.31
N ALA A 189 7.19 -6.47 30.32
CA ALA A 189 7.65 -7.23 31.48
C ALA A 189 6.50 -7.72 32.39
N GLU A 190 5.31 -7.12 32.32
CA GLU A 190 4.11 -7.63 33.00
C GLU A 190 3.72 -9.03 32.53
N HIS A 191 4.13 -9.44 31.33
CA HIS A 191 3.70 -10.68 30.68
C HIS A 191 4.71 -11.83 30.77
N GLY A 192 5.90 -11.62 31.34
CA GLY A 192 6.90 -12.68 31.52
C GLY A 192 8.35 -12.20 31.57
N GLU A 193 9.28 -13.15 31.51
CA GLU A 193 10.71 -12.86 31.55
C GLU A 193 11.16 -12.16 30.25
N THR A 194 11.72 -10.96 30.37
CA THR A 194 12.13 -10.17 29.21
C THR A 194 13.63 -10.21 28.97
N ARG A 195 14.01 -10.03 27.71
CA ARG A 195 15.40 -9.83 27.30
C ARG A 195 15.49 -8.85 26.14
N ILE A 196 16.28 -7.81 26.32
CA ILE A 196 16.64 -6.89 25.24
C ILE A 196 17.65 -7.59 24.33
N ARG A 197 17.40 -7.53 23.02
CA ARG A 197 18.25 -8.09 21.97
C ARG A 197 18.85 -6.94 21.19
N ASN A 198 20.09 -7.12 20.72
CA ASN A 198 20.84 -6.10 19.98
C ASN A 198 20.92 -4.74 20.70
N GLN A 199 21.07 -4.76 22.03
CA GLN A 199 21.02 -3.55 22.83
C GLN A 199 22.00 -2.48 22.34
N GLY A 200 21.53 -1.24 22.22
CA GLY A 200 22.30 -0.09 21.74
C GLY A 200 22.56 -0.04 20.23
N LYS A 201 21.92 -0.91 19.45
CA LYS A 201 21.98 -0.90 17.97
C LYS A 201 20.63 -0.48 17.39
N ASP A 202 20.62 -0.06 16.12
CA ASP A 202 19.39 0.26 15.38
C ASP A 202 18.43 -0.94 15.23
N THR A 203 18.94 -2.15 15.44
CA THR A 203 18.18 -3.41 15.41
C THR A 203 17.79 -3.89 16.80
N GLU A 204 17.83 -3.02 17.82
CA GLU A 204 17.39 -3.32 19.18
C GLU A 204 15.91 -3.71 19.21
N TYR A 205 15.58 -4.81 19.89
CA TYR A 205 14.20 -5.20 20.12
C TYR A 205 14.07 -5.97 21.43
N ILE A 206 12.88 -5.96 22.01
CA ILE A 206 12.57 -6.73 23.23
C ILE A 206 11.99 -8.11 22.87
N SER A 207 12.37 -9.11 23.64
CA SER A 207 11.76 -10.45 23.63
C SER A 207 11.16 -10.75 24.99
N VAL A 208 10.04 -11.45 25.02
CA VAL A 208 9.35 -11.88 26.24
C VAL A 208 9.09 -13.37 26.21
N LYS A 209 9.42 -14.07 27.29
CA LYS A 209 9.09 -15.47 27.51
C LYS A 209 7.86 -15.54 28.40
N LEU A 210 6.71 -15.82 27.78
CA LEU A 210 5.43 -15.93 28.47
C LEU A 210 5.41 -17.13 29.43
N PRO A 211 4.60 -17.11 30.50
CA PRO A 211 4.38 -18.27 31.35
C PRO A 211 4.02 -19.52 30.53
N GLY A 212 4.71 -20.63 30.81
CA GLY A 212 4.52 -21.90 30.09
C GLY A 212 5.30 -22.01 28.77
N ASP A 213 5.93 -20.95 28.29
CA ASP A 213 6.70 -21.00 27.05
C ASP A 213 8.14 -21.47 27.25
N ALA A 214 8.56 -22.45 26.44
CA ALA A 214 9.96 -22.89 26.41
C ALA A 214 10.92 -21.87 25.76
N LYS A 215 10.42 -21.04 24.84
CA LYS A 215 11.18 -20.04 24.07
C LYS A 215 10.47 -18.71 24.08
N GLY A 216 11.24 -17.62 24.10
CA GLY A 216 10.70 -16.25 24.04
C GLY A 216 10.07 -15.89 22.70
N THR A 217 9.02 -15.08 22.75
CA THR A 217 8.45 -14.36 21.61
C THR A 217 9.29 -13.12 21.34
N ASN A 218 9.66 -12.92 20.08
CA ASN A 218 10.36 -11.71 19.65
C ASN A 218 9.34 -10.66 19.19
N LEU A 219 9.46 -9.44 19.70
CA LEU A 219 8.64 -8.29 19.29
C LEU A 219 9.41 -7.45 18.26
N LYS A 220 9.62 -8.06 17.08
CA LYS A 220 10.37 -7.46 15.95
C LYS A 220 9.48 -6.71 14.97
N ASP A 221 8.17 -6.93 15.02
CA ASP A 221 7.21 -6.29 14.12
C ASP A 221 7.34 -4.75 14.24
N THR A 222 7.13 -4.03 13.13
CA THR A 222 7.31 -2.56 13.07
C THR A 222 6.48 -1.81 14.11
N ILE A 223 5.32 -2.36 14.48
CA ILE A 223 4.44 -1.79 15.52
C ILE A 223 5.06 -1.79 16.92
N PHE A 224 6.09 -2.59 17.17
CA PHE A 224 6.79 -2.65 18.45
C PHE A 224 8.11 -1.86 18.44
N GLN A 225 8.39 -1.14 17.35
CA GLN A 225 9.58 -0.29 17.20
C GLN A 225 9.23 1.17 17.48
N ASP A 226 10.26 2.01 17.61
CA ASP A 226 10.09 3.43 17.97
C ASP A 226 9.22 4.22 17.00
N ASP A 227 9.17 3.83 15.72
CA ASP A 227 8.27 4.48 14.77
C ASP A 227 6.84 4.48 15.32
N PHE A 228 6.32 3.35 15.79
CA PHE A 228 5.00 3.32 16.38
C PHE A 228 5.01 3.67 17.87
N ILE A 229 5.89 3.08 18.68
CA ILE A 229 5.86 3.23 20.13
C ILE A 229 6.12 4.69 20.55
N VAL A 230 7.11 5.34 19.94
CA VAL A 230 7.55 6.68 20.33
C VAL A 230 6.96 7.75 19.42
N ARG A 231 7.01 7.56 18.10
CA ARG A 231 6.56 8.57 17.12
C ARG A 231 5.10 8.40 16.71
N ARG A 232 4.45 7.29 17.06
CA ARG A 232 3.08 6.95 16.63
C ARG A 232 2.90 6.96 15.11
N GLU A 233 3.97 6.64 14.39
CA GLU A 233 4.02 6.44 12.96
C GLU A 233 3.84 4.95 12.63
N LEU A 234 2.82 4.67 11.82
CA LEU A 234 2.57 3.32 11.36
C LEU A 234 3.34 3.05 10.06
N LYS A 235 4.26 2.08 10.09
CA LYS A 235 5.06 1.66 8.93
C LYS A 235 4.95 0.17 8.68
N LYS A 236 5.02 -0.24 7.42
CA LYS A 236 5.18 -1.62 7.00
C LYS A 236 6.65 -1.89 6.64
N PRO A 237 7.15 -3.13 6.81
CA PRO A 237 8.49 -3.49 6.35
C PRO A 237 8.67 -3.16 4.86
N PRO A 238 9.86 -2.72 4.40
CA PRO A 238 10.11 -2.54 2.98
C PRO A 238 9.95 -3.87 2.24
N LEU A 239 9.58 -3.82 0.95
CA LEU A 239 9.63 -5.02 0.12
C LEU A 239 11.09 -5.41 -0.15
N GLU A 240 11.37 -6.71 -0.19
CA GLU A 240 12.68 -7.23 -0.54
C GLU A 240 13.09 -6.74 -1.93
N ALA A 241 14.36 -6.36 -2.10
CA ALA A 241 14.83 -5.80 -3.38
C ALA A 241 14.62 -6.76 -4.56
N SER A 242 14.72 -8.08 -4.32
CA SER A 242 14.44 -9.11 -5.32
C SER A 242 12.98 -9.08 -5.80
N VAL A 243 12.03 -8.78 -4.90
CA VAL A 243 10.60 -8.68 -5.24
C VAL A 243 10.32 -7.47 -6.13
N ILE A 244 11.13 -6.41 -6.05
CA ILE A 244 10.97 -5.17 -6.81
C ILE A 244 11.69 -5.23 -8.17
N GLN A 245 12.71 -6.07 -8.30
CA GLN A 245 13.58 -6.15 -9.49
C GLN A 245 13.25 -7.30 -10.44
N GLU A 246 12.48 -8.30 -9.99
CA GLU A 246 11.90 -9.36 -10.85
C GLU A 246 10.72 -8.85 -11.69
#